data_AF-A0A965FG40-F1
#
_entry.id   AF-A0A965FG40-F1
#
_cell.length_a   1.000
_cell.length_b   1.000
_cell.length_c   1.000
_cell.angle_alpha   90.00
_cell.angle_beta   90.00
_cell.angle_gamma   90.00
#
_symmetry.space_group_name_H-M   'P 1'
#
loop_
_entity.id
_entity.type
_entity.pdbx_description
1 polymer ?
#
loop_
_entity_poly.entity_id
_entity_poly.type
_entity_poly.pdbx_seq_one_letter_code
_entity_poly.pdbx_strand_id
1 'polypeptide(L)'
;MVVIEEKSNSEGIAESWRLHSFSCSLQQRAHADEIGLHRAVRLALQQTLGKASKMLSGLSDDLPDHLTVNGAGDFEVGGPEGDNGLSGKKLVMDAYGPRVPIGGGAWSGKDFFKADRAGGLHARRLRLQSHSGGTPATDPRG
;
A
#
# COMPACT_ATOMS: atom_id res chain seq x y z
N MET A 1 -7.64 3.07 -2.64
CA MET A 1 -7.10 4.22 -1.87
C MET A 1 -7.56 4.10 -0.43
N VAL A 2 -6.68 4.39 0.52
CA VAL A 2 -6.98 4.40 1.95
C VAL A 2 -6.58 5.73 2.55
N VAL A 3 -7.40 6.24 3.47
CA VAL A 3 -7.08 7.40 4.31
C VAL A 3 -7.03 6.89 5.75
N ILE A 4 -5.87 7.09 6.38
CA ILE A 4 -5.62 6.67 7.76
C ILE A 4 -5.62 7.93 8.63
N GLU A 5 -6.42 7.91 9.68
CA GLU A 5 -6.33 8.86 10.77
C GLU A 5 -5.30 8.34 11.78
N GLU A 6 -4.41 9.22 12.22
CA GLU A 6 -3.36 8.93 13.20
C GLU A 6 -3.60 9.77 14.45
N LYS A 7 -3.52 9.12 15.61
CA LYS A 7 -3.51 9.80 16.90
C LYS A 7 -2.15 9.64 17.56
N SER A 8 -1.56 10.79 17.86
CA SER A 8 -0.27 10.88 18.52
C SER A 8 -0.44 11.20 20.00
N ASN A 9 0.52 10.77 20.81
CA ASN A 9 0.61 11.16 22.21
C ASN A 9 1.09 12.60 22.39
N SER A 10 1.23 13.03 23.64
CA SER A 10 1.72 14.36 24.01
C SER A 10 3.13 14.68 23.50
N GLU A 11 3.93 13.67 23.15
CA GLU A 11 5.28 13.82 22.57
C GLU A 11 5.27 13.85 21.03
N GLY A 12 4.09 13.75 20.40
CA GLY A 12 3.93 13.74 18.95
C GLY A 12 4.24 12.38 18.31
N ILE A 13 4.43 11.33 19.10
CA ILE A 13 4.65 9.97 18.60
C ILE A 13 3.29 9.33 18.30
N ALA A 14 3.14 8.82 17.08
CA ALA A 14 1.98 8.08 16.65
C ALA A 14 1.78 6.81 17.49
N GLU A 15 0.62 6.66 18.14
CA GLU A 15 0.34 5.51 19.01
C GLU A 15 -0.83 4.66 18.51
N SER A 16 -1.77 5.26 17.78
CA SER A 16 -2.90 4.54 17.23
C SER A 16 -3.32 5.06 15.86
N TRP A 17 -3.85 4.14 15.05
CA TRP A 17 -4.28 4.39 13.69
C TRP A 17 -5.66 3.80 13.47
N ARG A 18 -6.48 4.51 12.69
CA ARG A 18 -7.80 4.07 12.26
C ARG A 18 -7.96 4.30 10.76
N LEU A 19 -8.58 3.35 10.08
CA LEU A 19 -8.98 3.55 8.69
C LEU A 19 -10.18 4.50 8.66
N HIS A 20 -9.96 5.76 8.28
CA HIS A 20 -11.02 6.77 8.19
C HIS A 20 -11.86 6.60 6.91
N SER A 21 -11.21 6.35 5.77
CA SER A 21 -11.90 6.16 4.50
C SER A 21 -11.24 5.12 3.63
N PHE A 22 -12.07 4.37 2.92
CA PHE A 22 -11.66 3.40 1.91
C PHE A 22 -12.39 3.67 0.61
N SER A 23 -11.64 3.71 -0.50
CA SER A 23 -12.21 3.78 -1.84
C SER A 23 -11.52 2.78 -2.77
N CYS A 24 -12.30 2.02 -3.54
CA CYS A 24 -11.79 1.18 -4.61
C CYS A 24 -12.59 1.36 -5.90
N SER A 25 -11.89 1.22 -7.02
CA SER A 25 -12.49 1.01 -8.33
C SER A 25 -12.04 -0.36 -8.81
N LEU A 26 -12.98 -1.26 -9.00
CA LEU A 26 -12.76 -2.65 -9.37
C LEU A 26 -13.41 -2.87 -10.72
N GLN A 27 -12.67 -3.41 -11.69
CA GLN A 27 -13.26 -3.77 -12.96
C GLN A 27 -14.25 -4.94 -12.76
N GLN A 28 -15.43 -4.85 -13.35
CA GLN A 28 -16.46 -5.87 -13.31
C GLN A 28 -16.91 -6.31 -14.70
N ARG A 29 -17.61 -7.45 -14.77
CA ARG A 29 -18.35 -7.82 -15.97
C ARG A 29 -19.55 -6.87 -16.15
N ALA A 30 -19.98 -6.67 -17.39
CA ALA A 30 -21.22 -5.97 -17.68
C ALA A 30 -22.41 -6.55 -16.92
N HIS A 31 -23.25 -5.65 -16.39
CA HIS A 31 -24.43 -5.97 -15.57
C HIS A 31 -24.12 -6.84 -14.34
N ALA A 32 -22.94 -6.68 -13.74
CA ALA A 32 -22.62 -7.35 -12.48
C ALA A 32 -23.52 -6.85 -11.33
N ASP A 33 -23.73 -7.71 -10.32
CA ASP A 33 -24.46 -7.35 -9.11
C ASP A 33 -23.63 -6.36 -8.27
N GLU A 34 -23.97 -5.08 -8.37
CA GLU A 34 -23.32 -3.99 -7.64
C GLU A 34 -23.46 -4.16 -6.11
N ILE A 35 -24.63 -4.59 -5.65
CA ILE A 35 -24.89 -4.81 -4.21
C ILE A 35 -24.04 -5.98 -3.72
N GLY A 36 -23.99 -7.05 -4.49
CA GLY A 36 -23.12 -8.21 -4.24
C GLY A 36 -21.65 -7.83 -4.19
N LEU A 37 -21.17 -7.03 -5.14
CA LEU A 37 -19.81 -6.50 -5.17
C LEU A 37 -19.52 -5.66 -3.93
N HIS A 38 -20.39 -4.71 -3.60
CA HIS A 38 -20.22 -3.84 -2.44
C HIS A 38 -20.16 -4.66 -1.13
N ARG A 39 -21.04 -5.66 -0.98
CA ARG A 39 -21.03 -6.58 0.15
C ARG A 39 -19.73 -7.39 0.22
N ALA A 40 -19.27 -7.92 -0.91
CA ALA A 40 -18.03 -8.70 -0.98
C ALA A 40 -16.81 -7.85 -0.57
N VAL A 41 -16.73 -6.61 -1.06
CA VAL A 41 -15.67 -5.67 -0.67
C VAL A 41 -15.72 -5.36 0.83
N ARG A 42 -16.92 -5.09 1.38
CA ARG A 42 -17.08 -4.81 2.81
C ARG A 42 -16.59 -5.98 3.67
N LEU A 43 -16.96 -7.21 3.32
CA LEU A 43 -16.54 -8.41 4.05
C LEU A 43 -15.03 -8.65 3.93
N ALA A 44 -14.47 -8.50 2.73
CA ALA A 44 -13.03 -8.62 2.51
C ALA A 44 -12.24 -7.57 3.30
N LEU A 45 -12.75 -6.33 3.36
CA LEU A 45 -12.15 -5.24 4.13
C LEU A 45 -12.17 -5.56 5.63
N GLN A 46 -13.31 -6.01 6.17
CA GLN A 46 -13.42 -6.41 7.57
C GLN A 46 -12.43 -7.52 7.93
N GLN A 47 -12.33 -8.56 7.10
CA GLN A 47 -11.38 -9.65 7.30
C GLN A 47 -9.93 -9.18 7.23
N THR A 48 -9.63 -8.25 6.31
CA THR A 48 -8.28 -7.71 6.10
C THR A 48 -7.86 -6.84 7.29
N LEU A 49 -8.75 -5.97 7.76
CA LEU A 49 -8.53 -5.14 8.95
C LEU A 49 -8.31 -5.99 10.20
N GLY A 50 -9.14 -7.01 10.44
CA GLY A 50 -8.97 -7.91 11.59
C GLY A 50 -7.69 -8.75 11.55
N LYS A 51 -7.09 -8.96 10.36
CA LYS A 51 -5.74 -9.55 10.24
C LYS A 51 -4.65 -8.51 10.46
N ALA A 52 -4.82 -7.33 9.87
CA ALA A 52 -3.85 -6.24 9.95
C ALA A 52 -3.68 -5.72 11.37
N SER A 53 -4.77 -5.55 12.13
CA SER A 53 -4.74 -5.11 13.54
C SER A 53 -3.94 -6.06 14.45
N LYS A 54 -3.93 -7.36 14.14
CA LYS A 54 -3.12 -8.35 14.86
C LYS A 54 -1.64 -8.27 14.54
N MET A 55 -1.29 -7.80 13.33
CA MET A 55 0.10 -7.65 12.89
C MET A 55 0.67 -6.28 13.22
N LEU A 56 -0.17 -5.26 13.29
CA LEU A 56 0.18 -3.85 13.46
C LEU A 56 -0.45 -3.33 14.74
N SER A 57 0.32 -3.38 15.83
CA SER A 57 -0.10 -2.83 17.12
C SER A 57 -0.55 -1.38 16.97
N GLY A 58 -1.70 -1.03 17.56
CA GLY A 58 -2.29 0.31 17.50
C GLY A 58 -3.23 0.54 16.31
N LEU A 59 -3.31 -0.37 15.33
CA LEU A 59 -4.30 -0.28 14.24
C LEU A 59 -5.66 -0.83 14.70
N SER A 60 -6.70 0.01 14.64
CA SER A 60 -8.08 -0.43 14.84
C SER A 60 -8.56 -1.35 13.71
N ASP A 61 -9.38 -2.35 14.06
CA ASP A 61 -10.06 -3.25 13.11
C ASP A 61 -11.47 -2.77 12.72
N ASP A 62 -11.89 -1.60 13.19
CA ASP A 62 -13.15 -0.98 12.82
C ASP A 62 -13.24 -0.71 11.31
N LEU A 63 -14.44 -0.88 10.76
CA LEU A 63 -14.73 -0.44 9.40
C LEU A 63 -14.68 1.09 9.28
N PRO A 64 -14.32 1.61 8.08
CA PRO A 64 -14.20 3.04 7.86
C PRO A 64 -15.54 3.76 7.91
N ASP A 65 -15.49 5.06 8.20
CA ASP A 65 -16.65 5.97 8.17
C ASP A 65 -17.19 6.10 6.75
N HIS A 66 -16.29 6.08 5.77
CA HIS A 66 -16.60 6.20 4.36
C HIS A 66 -16.06 5.01 3.58
N LEU A 67 -16.97 4.23 2.98
CA LEU A 67 -16.67 3.12 2.09
C LEU A 67 -17.24 3.41 0.70
N THR A 68 -16.36 3.66 -0.27
CA THR A 68 -16.73 3.87 -1.67
C THR A 68 -16.26 2.69 -2.52
N VAL A 69 -17.18 2.06 -3.25
CA VAL A 69 -16.87 1.02 -4.22
C VAL A 69 -17.40 1.51 -5.56
N ASN A 70 -16.55 1.58 -6.57
CA ASN A 70 -16.90 2.04 -7.91
C ASN A 70 -17.61 3.41 -7.92
N GLY A 71 -17.06 4.39 -7.18
CA GLY A 71 -17.69 5.72 -7.03
C GLY A 71 -17.85 6.53 -8.32
N ALA A 72 -17.21 6.12 -9.42
CA ALA A 72 -17.38 6.71 -10.76
C ALA A 72 -18.47 6.02 -11.61
N GLY A 73 -19.16 5.02 -11.05
CA GLY A 73 -20.11 4.17 -11.76
C GLY A 73 -19.48 2.87 -12.25
N ASP A 74 -20.13 2.24 -13.22
CA ASP A 74 -19.73 0.94 -13.73
C ASP A 74 -18.34 0.97 -14.40
N PHE A 75 -17.52 -0.04 -14.10
CA PHE A 75 -16.17 -0.18 -14.62
C PHE A 75 -16.04 -1.49 -15.40
N GLU A 76 -16.62 -1.51 -16.61
CA GLU A 76 -16.67 -2.72 -17.44
C GLU A 76 -15.41 -2.89 -18.30
N VAL A 77 -14.98 -1.80 -18.95
CA VAL A 77 -13.81 -1.79 -19.84
C VAL A 77 -12.60 -1.29 -19.07
N GLY A 78 -11.63 -2.17 -18.85
CA GLY A 78 -10.37 -1.87 -18.18
C GLY A 78 -9.20 -2.55 -18.88
N GLY A 79 -8.05 -2.59 -18.21
CA GLY A 79 -6.81 -3.09 -18.81
C GLY A 79 -6.27 -2.16 -19.92
N PRO A 80 -5.40 -2.67 -20.81
CA PRO A 80 -4.75 -1.86 -21.85
C PRO A 80 -5.71 -1.17 -22.83
N GLU A 81 -6.92 -1.71 -22.99
CA GLU A 81 -7.97 -1.11 -23.83
C GLU A 81 -8.53 0.18 -23.21
N GLY A 82 -8.57 0.25 -21.88
CA GLY A 82 -9.08 1.42 -21.14
C GLY A 82 -8.00 2.42 -20.71
N ASP A 83 -6.75 2.00 -20.52
CA ASP A 83 -5.63 2.87 -20.14
C ASP A 83 -4.28 2.26 -20.54
N ASN A 84 -3.45 3.05 -21.23
CA ASN A 84 -2.14 2.60 -21.70
C ASN A 84 -1.14 2.50 -20.54
N GLY A 85 -0.70 1.28 -20.24
CA GLY A 85 0.32 1.01 -19.22
C GLY A 85 1.76 1.14 -19.75
N LEU A 86 2.64 1.79 -18.98
CA LEU A 86 4.09 1.78 -19.21
C LEU A 86 4.83 1.39 -17.92
N SER A 87 5.94 0.66 -18.07
CA SER A 87 6.85 0.34 -16.97
C SER A 87 7.36 1.61 -16.29
N GLY A 88 7.48 1.57 -14.96
CA GLY A 88 8.02 2.69 -14.19
C GLY A 88 7.04 3.87 -13.97
N LYS A 89 5.74 3.70 -14.24
CA LYS A 89 4.71 4.74 -13.98
C LYS A 89 4.05 4.65 -12.60
N LYS A 90 4.46 3.70 -11.75
CA LYS A 90 3.87 3.47 -10.41
C LYS A 90 4.91 3.53 -9.27
N LEU A 91 5.97 4.32 -9.45
CA LEU A 91 7.13 4.37 -8.55
C LEU A 91 6.80 4.60 -7.07
N VAL A 92 5.90 5.53 -6.78
CA VAL A 92 5.49 5.84 -5.39
C VAL A 92 4.75 4.66 -4.76
N MET A 93 3.96 3.93 -5.55
CA MET A 93 3.23 2.73 -5.10
C MET A 93 4.17 1.53 -4.93
N ASP A 94 5.17 1.39 -5.81
CA ASP A 94 6.17 0.32 -5.74
C ASP A 94 7.07 0.44 -4.49
N ALA A 95 7.22 1.66 -3.96
CA ALA A 95 8.08 1.97 -2.82
C ALA A 95 7.32 2.01 -1.48
N TYR A 96 7.10 3.21 -0.93
CA TYR A 96 6.63 3.38 0.46
C TYR A 96 5.40 4.28 0.55
N GLY A 97 4.69 4.47 -0.56
CA GLY A 97 3.65 5.49 -0.67
C GLY A 97 4.20 6.91 -0.62
N PRO A 98 3.33 7.92 -0.49
CA PRO A 98 3.72 9.33 -0.64
C PRO A 98 4.54 9.90 0.53
N ARG A 99 4.68 9.14 1.64
CA ARG A 99 5.31 9.63 2.88
C ARG A 99 6.83 9.59 2.88
N VAL A 100 7.45 8.78 2.01
CA VAL A 100 8.91 8.63 1.97
C VAL A 100 9.42 9.08 0.61
N PRO A 101 10.41 10.00 0.56
CA PRO A 101 11.04 10.40 -0.70
C PRO A 101 11.63 9.20 -1.44
N ILE A 102 11.56 9.24 -2.77
CA ILE A 102 12.14 8.22 -3.65
C ILE A 102 13.05 8.87 -4.70
N GLY A 103 14.05 8.13 -5.16
CA GLY A 103 15.04 8.63 -6.14
C GLY A 103 14.53 8.77 -7.57
N GLY A 104 13.28 8.40 -7.86
CA GLY A 104 12.68 8.54 -9.21
C GLY A 104 13.03 7.45 -10.23
N GLY A 105 13.93 6.52 -9.89
CA GLY A 105 14.28 5.39 -10.74
C GLY A 105 13.29 4.23 -10.67
N ALA A 106 12.83 3.75 -11.82
CA ALA A 106 12.04 2.52 -11.91
C ALA A 106 12.83 1.28 -11.49
N TRP A 107 12.17 0.34 -10.80
CA TRP A 107 12.76 -0.96 -10.43
C TRP A 107 12.47 -2.04 -11.47
N SER A 108 11.22 -2.10 -11.94
CA SER A 108 10.75 -3.07 -12.92
C SER A 108 11.45 -2.90 -14.27
N GLY A 109 11.84 -4.02 -14.89
CA GLY A 109 12.53 -4.05 -16.19
C GLY A 109 14.04 -3.75 -16.13
N LYS A 110 14.61 -3.51 -14.94
CA LYS A 110 16.05 -3.32 -14.76
C LYS A 110 16.72 -4.57 -14.21
N ASP A 111 17.92 -4.83 -14.74
CA ASP A 111 18.84 -5.83 -14.20
C ASP A 111 19.18 -5.55 -12.72
N PHE A 112 19.53 -6.61 -11.97
CA PHE A 112 19.77 -6.55 -10.53
C PHE A 112 20.90 -5.59 -10.13
N PHE A 113 21.88 -5.36 -11.00
CA PHE A 113 23.02 -4.49 -10.70
C PHE A 113 22.77 -3.02 -11.03
N LYS A 114 21.63 -2.67 -11.64
CA LYS A 114 21.31 -1.27 -11.91
C LYS A 114 21.04 -0.52 -10.61
N ALA A 115 21.74 0.60 -10.44
CA ALA A 115 21.77 1.38 -9.21
C ALA A 115 20.37 1.80 -8.71
N ASP A 116 19.43 2.09 -9.60
CA ASP A 116 18.05 2.44 -9.21
C ASP A 116 17.36 1.33 -8.40
N ARG A 117 17.62 0.07 -8.79
CA ARG A 117 17.04 -1.12 -8.15
C ARG A 117 17.90 -1.56 -6.97
N ALA A 118 19.20 -1.76 -7.19
CA ALA A 118 20.13 -2.19 -6.15
C ALA A 118 20.20 -1.18 -4.98
N GLY A 119 20.36 0.10 -5.28
CA GLY A 119 20.44 1.17 -4.29
C GLY A 119 19.16 1.31 -3.48
N GLY A 120 17.98 1.23 -4.12
CA GLY A 120 16.69 1.25 -3.43
C GLY A 120 16.52 0.10 -2.43
N LEU A 121 16.89 -1.12 -2.83
CA LEU A 121 16.83 -2.31 -1.98
C LEU A 121 17.86 -2.26 -0.83
N HIS A 122 19.08 -1.79 -1.10
CA HIS A 122 20.10 -1.64 -0.06
C HIS A 122 19.71 -0.58 0.97
N ALA A 123 19.19 0.58 0.54
CA ALA A 123 18.70 1.62 1.44
C ALA A 123 17.58 1.08 2.35
N ARG A 124 16.64 0.30 1.80
CA ARG A 124 15.59 -0.37 2.59
C ARG A 124 16.19 -1.29 3.65
N ARG A 125 17.16 -2.12 3.27
CA ARG A 125 17.82 -3.07 4.17
C ARG A 125 18.50 -2.35 5.34
N LEU A 126 19.29 -1.32 5.05
CA LEU A 126 19.97 -0.52 6.08
C LEU A 126 18.96 0.11 7.05
N ARG A 127 17.86 0.65 6.52
CA ARG A 127 16.80 1.28 7.32
C ARG A 127 16.06 0.28 8.23
N LEU A 128 15.90 -0.97 7.80
CA LEU A 128 15.30 -2.01 8.63
C LEU A 128 16.24 -2.47 9.74
N GLN A 129 17.52 -2.66 9.42
CA GLN A 129 18.55 -3.05 10.39
C GLN A 129 18.69 -2.02 11.52
N SER A 130 18.68 -0.71 11.19
CA SER A 130 18.78 0.35 12.19
C SER A 130 17.56 0.47 13.10
N HIS A 131 16.38 0.00 12.68
CA HIS A 131 15.17 -0.01 13.52
C HIS A 131 15.03 -1.26 14.38
N SER A 132 15.55 -2.40 13.93
CA SER A 132 15.46 -3.65 14.69
C SER A 132 16.54 -3.80 15.78
N GLY A 133 17.35 -2.76 16.03
CA GLY A 133 18.46 -2.79 16.99
C GLY A 133 19.56 -3.81 16.66
N GLY A 134 19.51 -4.41 15.46
CA GLY A 134 20.45 -5.43 15.03
C GLY A 134 21.69 -4.77 14.45
N THR A 135 22.84 -4.97 15.11
CA THR A 135 24.16 -4.73 14.53
C THR A 135 24.20 -5.21 13.07
N PRO A 136 24.76 -4.43 12.13
CA PRO A 136 24.92 -4.90 10.77
C PRO A 136 25.73 -6.20 10.82
N ALA A 137 25.18 -7.28 10.27
CA ALA A 137 25.97 -8.48 10.03
C ALA A 137 27.16 -8.05 9.15
N THR A 138 28.35 -8.01 9.74
CA THR A 138 29.60 -7.80 9.02
C THR A 138 29.69 -8.87 7.94
N ASP A 139 29.79 -8.43 6.69
CA ASP A 139 30.07 -9.32 5.57
C ASP A 139 31.41 -10.03 5.85
N PRO A 140 31.46 -11.38 5.89
CA PRO A 140 32.71 -12.11 6.10
C PRO A 140 33.61 -12.14 4.85
N ARG A 141 33.30 -11.39 3.79
CA ARG A 141 34.11 -11.33 2.57
C ARG A 141 34.48 -9.89 2.23
N GLY A 142 35.66 -9.51 2.71
CA GLY A 142 36.52 -8.58 1.98
C GLY A 142 37.04 -9.22 0.69
#